data_AF-A0AA95D8H5-F1
#
_entry.id   AF-A0AA95D8H5-F1
#
_cell.length_a   1.000
_cell.length_b   1.000
_cell.length_c   1.000
_cell.angle_alpha   90.00
_cell.angle_beta   90.00
_cell.angle_gamma   90.00
#
_symmetry.space_group_name_H-M   'P 1'
#
loop_
_entity.id
_entity.type
_entity.pdbx_description
1 polymer ?
#
loop_
_entity_poly.entity_id
_entity_poly.type
_entity_poly.pdbx_seq_one_letter_code
_entity_poly.pdbx_strand_id
1 'polypeptide(L)'
;MTEFQNIGNFSNNNVQKMYVTNIEQRTLIPSVIFQLLKYVEGFHSQNDEKFLLEQPAELKTKLQFNNSRRYIRLFKEGLGNYISLEKVLKDEFTDSQRVVENIKNIFMVHTPIDAEGNPTVGNGDECLKNMHDDIKERIARDPDFLSSQIDDLELDKFIIALLQYGVMECQILLNPNIYMGDNNVTT
;
A
#
# COMPACT_ATOMS: atom_id res chain seq x y z
N MET A 1 48.61 -60.90 1.92
CA MET A 1 49.63 -59.85 2.17
C MET A 1 49.18 -58.62 1.41
N THR A 2 48.98 -57.52 2.14
CA THR A 2 49.20 -56.08 1.80
C THR A 2 49.00 -55.65 0.33
N GLU A 3 48.34 -54.54 -0.01
CA GLU A 3 48.09 -53.30 0.71
C GLU A 3 47.03 -52.44 -0.04
N PHE A 4 46.40 -51.53 0.70
CA PHE A 4 45.45 -50.50 0.23
C PHE A 4 46.06 -49.52 -0.79
N GLN A 5 45.20 -48.88 -1.61
CA GLN A 5 45.16 -47.41 -1.72
C GLN A 5 43.83 -46.92 -2.34
N ASN A 6 43.18 -45.99 -1.63
CA ASN A 6 42.00 -45.22 -2.01
C ASN A 6 42.40 -44.07 -2.93
N ILE A 7 41.68 -43.83 -4.03
CA ILE A 7 41.62 -42.53 -4.70
C ILE A 7 40.18 -42.27 -5.14
N GLY A 8 39.56 -41.27 -4.50
CA GLY A 8 38.22 -40.81 -4.82
C GLY A 8 38.18 -40.07 -6.15
N ASN A 9 37.06 -40.15 -6.86
CA ASN A 9 36.75 -39.26 -7.95
C ASN A 9 35.39 -38.59 -7.74
N PHE A 10 35.50 -37.29 -7.51
CA PHE A 10 34.46 -36.29 -7.46
C PHE A 10 33.63 -36.32 -8.75
N SER A 11 32.44 -36.91 -8.71
CA SER A 11 31.42 -36.57 -9.70
C SER A 11 30.76 -35.27 -9.26
N ASN A 12 31.22 -34.18 -9.88
CA ASN A 12 30.64 -32.85 -9.77
C ASN A 12 29.18 -32.91 -10.25
N ASN A 13 28.27 -32.99 -9.30
CA ASN A 13 26.87 -32.65 -9.52
C ASN A 13 26.81 -31.13 -9.75
N ASN A 14 26.99 -30.71 -11.00
CA ASN A 14 26.67 -29.36 -11.44
C ASN A 14 25.14 -29.21 -11.39
N VAL A 15 24.62 -29.05 -10.18
CA VAL A 15 23.28 -28.50 -9.97
C VAL A 15 23.40 -27.05 -10.45
N GLN A 16 23.05 -26.81 -11.72
CA GLN A 16 22.71 -25.47 -12.17
C GLN A 16 21.62 -24.99 -11.22
N LYS A 17 22.00 -24.18 -10.22
CA LYS A 17 21.08 -23.34 -9.48
C LYS A 17 20.46 -22.42 -10.53
N MET A 18 19.34 -22.87 -11.06
CA MET A 18 18.42 -22.03 -11.81
C MET A 18 17.99 -20.96 -10.82
N TYR A 19 18.65 -19.81 -10.87
CA TYR A 19 18.19 -18.59 -10.22
C TYR A 19 16.93 -18.16 -10.97
N VAL A 20 15.83 -18.88 -10.73
CA VAL A 20 14.49 -18.31 -10.88
C VAL A 20 14.44 -17.23 -9.81
N THR A 21 14.93 -16.06 -10.18
CA THR A 21 14.95 -14.92 -9.31
C THR A 21 13.49 -14.58 -9.03
N ASN A 22 13.10 -14.66 -7.76
CA ASN A 22 11.87 -14.09 -7.20
C ASN A 22 11.88 -12.55 -7.37
N ILE A 23 12.06 -12.04 -8.59
CA ILE A 23 12.08 -10.59 -8.89
C ILE A 23 10.73 -9.99 -8.51
N GLU A 24 9.64 -10.72 -8.79
CA GLU A 24 8.27 -10.28 -8.49
C GLU A 24 7.99 -10.11 -6.99
N GLN A 25 8.67 -10.86 -6.11
CA GLN A 25 8.45 -10.80 -4.66
C GLN A 25 9.40 -9.87 -3.90
N ARG A 26 10.33 -9.17 -4.59
CA ARG A 26 11.23 -8.25 -3.90
C ARG A 26 10.43 -7.08 -3.31
N THR A 27 10.68 -6.84 -2.02
CA THR A 27 10.25 -5.64 -1.31
C THR A 27 10.84 -4.41 -1.97
N LEU A 28 10.05 -3.33 -2.04
CA LEU A 28 10.50 -2.02 -2.50
C LEU A 28 11.69 -1.51 -1.70
N ILE A 29 12.63 -0.89 -2.41
CA ILE A 29 13.80 -0.27 -1.79
C ILE A 29 13.38 1.07 -1.18
N PRO A 30 13.83 1.44 0.04
CA PRO A 30 13.46 2.69 0.69
C PRO A 30 13.65 3.96 -0.15
N SER A 31 14.70 4.03 -0.97
CA SER A 31 14.94 5.17 -1.86
C SER A 31 13.87 5.33 -2.95
N VAL A 32 13.38 4.21 -3.50
CA VAL A 32 12.27 4.21 -4.49
C VAL A 32 10.99 4.68 -3.80
N ILE A 33 10.71 4.19 -2.60
CA ILE A 33 9.57 4.63 -1.79
C ILE A 33 9.64 6.13 -1.53
N PHE A 34 10.80 6.63 -1.08
CA PHE A 34 10.99 8.05 -0.80
C PHE A 34 10.73 8.91 -2.04
N GLN A 35 11.24 8.50 -3.20
CA GLN A 35 11.01 9.21 -4.46
C GLN A 35 9.52 9.18 -4.85
N LEU A 36 8.85 8.05 -4.73
CA LEU A 36 7.42 7.94 -5.05
C LEU A 36 6.55 8.75 -4.08
N LEU A 37 6.92 8.82 -2.80
CA LEU A 37 6.26 9.68 -1.82
C LEU A 37 6.36 11.17 -2.18
N LYS A 38 7.48 11.62 -2.78
CA LYS A 38 7.64 13.01 -3.23
C LYS A 38 6.63 13.38 -4.32
N TYR A 39 6.30 12.47 -5.24
CA TYR A 39 5.25 12.72 -6.23
C TYR A 39 3.89 12.85 -5.56
N VAL A 40 3.56 11.97 -4.62
CA VAL A 40 2.28 12.01 -3.89
C VAL A 40 2.16 13.27 -3.03
N GLU A 41 3.23 13.70 -2.37
CA GLU A 41 3.28 14.97 -1.61
C GLU A 41 2.95 16.18 -2.50
N GLY A 42 3.42 16.16 -3.76
CA GLY A 42 3.22 17.23 -4.73
C GLY A 42 1.82 17.34 -5.32
N PHE A 43 0.92 16.37 -5.06
CA PHE A 43 -0.46 16.46 -5.54
C PHE A 43 -1.12 17.73 -4.99
N HIS A 44 -1.83 18.45 -5.86
CA HIS A 44 -2.56 19.65 -5.45
C HIS A 44 -3.82 19.23 -4.68
N SER A 45 -3.84 19.49 -3.38
CA SER A 45 -5.04 19.42 -2.54
C SER A 45 -5.73 20.79 -2.49
N GLN A 46 -7.06 20.80 -2.45
CA GLN A 46 -7.87 22.01 -2.22
C GLN A 46 -8.56 22.02 -0.86
N ASN A 47 -8.27 21.07 0.03
CA ASN A 47 -8.93 20.92 1.31
C ASN A 47 -7.92 20.87 2.46
N ASP A 48 -8.04 21.83 3.38
CA ASP A 48 -7.28 21.94 4.63
C ASP A 48 -8.06 21.35 5.82
N GLU A 49 -8.75 20.23 5.62
CA GLU A 49 -9.47 19.59 6.72
C GLU A 49 -8.51 18.91 7.70
N LYS A 50 -8.63 19.26 8.97
CA LYS A 50 -7.79 18.73 10.04
C LYS A 50 -7.97 17.23 10.23
N PHE A 51 -6.84 16.58 10.49
CA PHE A 51 -6.73 15.17 10.85
C PHE A 51 -7.56 14.82 12.09
N LEU A 52 -8.35 13.76 12.03
CA LEU A 52 -9.03 13.20 13.20
C LEU A 52 -8.33 11.90 13.61
N LEU A 53 -7.93 11.82 14.87
CA LEU A 53 -7.38 10.61 15.47
C LEU A 53 -8.56 9.71 15.86
N GLU A 54 -8.80 8.68 15.05
CA GLU A 54 -9.83 7.68 15.30
C GLU A 54 -9.24 6.43 15.94
N GLN A 55 -10.03 5.72 16.75
CA GLN A 55 -9.61 4.41 17.27
C GLN A 55 -9.56 3.40 16.13
N PRO A 56 -8.39 2.83 15.79
CA PRO A 56 -8.28 1.97 14.62
C PRO A 56 -9.06 0.65 14.79
N ALA A 57 -9.77 0.25 13.74
CA ALA A 57 -10.33 -1.09 13.64
C ALA A 57 -9.28 -2.10 13.16
N GLU A 58 -9.47 -3.38 13.48
CA GLU A 58 -8.65 -4.44 12.90
C GLU A 58 -8.74 -4.39 11.36
N LEU A 59 -7.60 -4.42 10.68
CA LEU A 59 -7.51 -4.25 9.22
C LEU A 59 -8.49 -5.16 8.45
N LYS A 60 -8.54 -6.45 8.81
CA LYS A 60 -9.43 -7.41 8.13
C LYS A 60 -10.90 -7.05 8.34
N THR A 61 -11.28 -6.70 9.56
CA THR A 61 -12.64 -6.29 9.92
C THR A 61 -13.04 -5.02 9.16
N LYS A 62 -12.14 -4.03 9.09
CA LYS A 62 -12.36 -2.80 8.33
C LYS A 62 -12.56 -3.07 6.84
N LEU A 63 -11.73 -3.92 6.23
CA LEU A 63 -11.87 -4.31 4.83
C LEU A 63 -13.18 -5.08 4.57
N GLN A 64 -13.57 -5.97 5.47
CA GLN A 64 -14.83 -6.71 5.34
C GLN A 64 -16.06 -5.79 5.45
N PHE A 65 -16.03 -4.84 6.40
CA PHE A 65 -17.09 -3.86 6.59
C PHE A 65 -17.30 -2.99 5.35
N ASN A 66 -16.21 -2.59 4.69
CA ASN A 66 -16.26 -1.77 3.48
C ASN A 66 -16.39 -2.56 2.18
N ASN A 67 -16.68 -3.87 2.22
CA ASN A 67 -16.76 -4.74 1.03
C ASN A 67 -15.45 -4.80 0.19
N SER A 68 -14.29 -4.60 0.81
CA SER A 68 -12.96 -4.61 0.19
C SER A 68 -12.23 -5.96 0.31
N ARG A 69 -12.90 -7.07 -0.05
CA ARG A 69 -12.35 -8.42 0.22
C ARG A 69 -11.13 -8.76 -0.63
N ARG A 70 -11.03 -8.24 -1.86
CA ARG A 70 -9.86 -8.45 -2.73
C ARG A 70 -8.59 -7.92 -2.08
N TYR A 71 -8.68 -6.78 -1.40
CA TYR A 71 -7.54 -6.12 -0.76
C TYR A 71 -7.03 -6.82 0.49
N ILE A 72 -7.82 -7.70 1.13
CA ILE A 72 -7.33 -8.56 2.23
C ILE A 72 -6.13 -9.40 1.75
N ARG A 73 -6.23 -9.98 0.55
CA ARG A 73 -5.14 -10.78 -0.03
C ARG A 73 -3.97 -9.90 -0.47
N LEU A 74 -4.25 -8.80 -1.18
CA LEU A 74 -3.21 -7.90 -1.71
C LEU A 74 -2.35 -7.30 -0.58
N PHE A 75 -2.97 -6.85 0.50
CA PHE A 75 -2.24 -6.30 1.65
C PHE A 75 -1.44 -7.37 2.40
N LYS A 76 -1.96 -8.59 2.49
CA LYS A 76 -1.22 -9.70 3.08
C LYS A 76 0.02 -10.06 2.25
N GLU A 77 -0.11 -10.12 0.93
CA GLU A 77 0.99 -10.41 0.01
C GLU A 77 2.01 -9.27 -0.06
N GLY A 78 1.55 -8.02 0.07
CA GLY A 78 2.36 -6.80 0.04
C GLY A 78 2.95 -6.34 1.37
N LEU A 79 2.85 -7.15 2.44
CA LEU A 79 3.20 -6.71 3.80
C LEU A 79 4.63 -6.16 3.93
N GLY A 80 5.59 -6.75 3.20
CA GLY A 80 6.97 -6.26 3.18
C GLY A 80 7.09 -4.83 2.66
N ASN A 81 6.32 -4.49 1.61
CA ASN A 81 6.28 -3.14 1.06
C ASN A 81 5.64 -2.16 2.03
N TYR A 82 4.55 -2.56 2.69
CA TYR A 82 3.91 -1.76 3.73
C TYR A 82 4.87 -1.43 4.87
N ILE A 83 5.59 -2.42 5.43
CA ILE A 83 6.53 -2.21 6.53
C ILE A 83 7.65 -1.25 6.10
N SER A 84 8.16 -1.39 4.88
CA SER A 84 9.19 -0.49 4.36
C SER A 84 8.65 0.93 4.16
N LEU A 85 7.41 1.06 3.66
CA LEU A 85 6.75 2.35 3.46
C LEU A 85 6.50 3.07 4.80
N GLU A 86 5.92 2.36 5.77
CA GLU A 86 5.64 2.87 7.10
C GLU A 86 6.91 3.41 7.75
N LYS A 87 8.02 2.66 7.63
CA LYS A 87 9.33 3.09 8.12
C LYS A 87 9.78 4.39 7.47
N VAL A 88 9.74 4.48 6.13
CA VAL A 88 10.15 5.71 5.43
C VAL A 88 9.27 6.89 5.84
N LEU A 89 7.94 6.72 5.91
CA LEU A 89 7.00 7.76 6.33
C LEU A 89 7.23 8.25 7.76
N LYS A 90 7.59 7.36 8.69
CA LYS A 90 7.78 7.70 10.10
C LYS A 90 9.18 8.23 10.42
N ASP A 91 10.21 7.67 9.78
CA ASP A 91 11.61 7.87 10.18
C ASP A 91 12.36 8.83 9.25
N GLU A 92 11.97 8.92 7.96
CA GLU A 92 12.78 9.56 6.92
C GLU A 92 12.05 10.71 6.18
N PHE A 93 10.71 10.66 6.11
CA PHE A 93 9.92 11.60 5.31
C PHE A 93 9.33 12.74 6.14
N THR A 94 9.79 13.98 5.87
CA THR A 94 9.46 15.14 6.72
C THR A 94 7.99 15.57 6.65
N ASP A 95 7.34 15.44 5.49
CA ASP A 95 5.95 15.89 5.29
C ASP A 95 5.00 14.71 4.99
N SER A 96 5.07 13.69 5.85
CA SER A 96 4.21 12.50 5.74
C SER A 96 2.73 12.84 5.94
N GLN A 97 2.42 13.90 6.70
CA GLN A 97 1.06 14.38 6.87
C GLN A 97 0.43 14.80 5.54
N ARG A 98 1.13 15.57 4.71
CA ARG A 98 0.62 16.00 3.42
C ARG A 98 0.36 14.83 2.46
N VAL A 99 1.19 13.80 2.49
CA VAL A 99 0.95 12.56 1.73
C VAL A 99 -0.38 11.93 2.15
N VAL A 100 -0.63 11.84 3.46
CA VAL A 100 -1.84 11.26 4.01
C VAL A 100 -3.09 12.08 3.64
N GLU A 101 -3.01 13.40 3.74
CA GLU A 101 -4.08 14.31 3.32
C GLU A 101 -4.40 14.16 1.82
N ASN A 102 -3.38 14.03 0.97
CA ASN A 102 -3.57 13.81 -0.45
C ASN A 102 -4.28 12.48 -0.76
N ILE A 103 -3.94 11.40 -0.05
CA ILE A 103 -4.62 10.10 -0.19
C ILE A 103 -6.07 10.19 0.30
N LYS A 104 -6.32 10.86 1.43
CA LYS A 104 -7.67 11.10 1.94
C LYS A 104 -8.52 11.87 0.94
N ASN A 105 -7.97 12.92 0.33
CA ASN A 105 -8.66 13.71 -0.69
C ASN A 105 -9.02 12.86 -1.92
N ILE A 106 -8.12 11.98 -2.36
CA ILE A 106 -8.42 11.03 -3.44
C ILE A 106 -9.52 10.05 -3.03
N PHE A 107 -9.51 9.55 -1.80
CA PHE A 107 -10.59 8.71 -1.28
C PHE A 107 -11.96 9.42 -1.35
N MET A 108 -12.02 10.69 -0.94
CA MET A 108 -13.26 11.49 -0.98
C MET A 108 -13.82 11.68 -2.40
N VAL A 109 -12.98 11.63 -3.44
CA VAL A 109 -13.43 11.69 -4.85
C VAL A 109 -14.12 10.39 -5.27
N HIS A 110 -13.65 9.24 -4.78
CA HIS A 110 -14.09 7.91 -5.23
C HIS A 110 -15.06 7.22 -4.27
N THR A 111 -15.28 7.78 -3.08
CA THR A 111 -16.21 7.23 -2.10
C THR A 111 -17.64 7.71 -2.35
N PRO A 112 -18.67 6.84 -2.24
CA PRO A 112 -20.05 7.31 -2.24
C PRO A 112 -20.31 8.16 -0.99
N ILE A 113 -21.10 9.21 -1.15
CA ILE A 113 -21.50 10.14 -0.09
C ILE A 113 -23.02 10.16 0.08
N ASP A 114 -23.50 10.45 1.30
CA ASP A 114 -24.90 10.71 1.58
C ASP A 114 -25.32 12.14 1.18
N ALA A 115 -26.57 12.51 1.51
CA ALA A 115 -27.11 13.83 1.18
C ALA A 115 -26.43 14.96 1.97
N GLU A 116 -25.84 14.63 3.11
CA GLU A 116 -25.11 15.51 4.00
C GLU A 116 -23.62 15.64 3.62
N GLY A 117 -23.16 14.86 2.64
CA GLY A 117 -21.79 14.87 2.14
C GLY A 117 -20.83 13.95 2.89
N ASN A 118 -21.33 13.08 3.77
CA ASN A 118 -20.49 12.14 4.52
C ASN A 118 -20.25 10.85 3.73
N PRO A 119 -19.06 10.24 3.83
CA PRO A 119 -18.80 8.94 3.22
C PRO A 119 -19.75 7.85 3.73
N THR A 120 -20.23 7.02 2.82
CA THR A 120 -21.12 5.88 3.11
C THR A 120 -20.45 4.56 2.79
N VAL A 121 -20.93 3.47 3.41
CA VAL A 121 -20.41 2.12 3.13
C VAL A 121 -20.79 1.73 1.71
N GLY A 122 -19.78 1.56 0.85
CA GLY A 122 -19.95 1.22 -0.56
C GLY A 122 -19.22 -0.05 -0.99
N ASN A 123 -18.91 -0.12 -2.29
CA ASN A 123 -18.02 -1.12 -2.86
C ASN A 123 -16.56 -0.69 -2.68
N GLY A 124 -15.97 -1.03 -1.53
CA GLY A 124 -14.61 -0.62 -1.23
C GLY A 124 -13.53 -1.30 -2.09
N ASP A 125 -13.81 -2.45 -2.73
CA ASP A 125 -12.87 -3.03 -3.71
C ASP A 125 -12.77 -2.15 -4.96
N GLU A 126 -13.89 -1.60 -5.43
CA GLU A 126 -13.93 -0.66 -6.56
C GLU A 126 -13.37 0.70 -6.18
N CYS A 127 -13.70 1.22 -4.98
CA CYS A 127 -13.14 2.46 -4.47
C CYS A 127 -11.60 2.41 -4.41
N LEU A 128 -11.02 1.40 -3.76
CA LEU A 128 -9.56 1.25 -3.66
C LEU A 128 -8.90 1.02 -5.04
N LYS A 129 -9.60 0.39 -5.99
CA LYS A 129 -9.12 0.26 -7.36
C LYS A 129 -9.09 1.62 -8.08
N ASN A 130 -10.15 2.39 -7.98
CA ASN A 130 -10.22 3.71 -8.61
C ASN A 130 -9.18 4.67 -8.01
N MET A 131 -8.97 4.61 -6.69
CA MET A 131 -7.88 5.32 -6.04
C MET A 131 -6.51 4.89 -6.55
N HIS A 132 -6.29 3.58 -6.71
CA HIS A 132 -5.05 3.04 -7.26
C HIS A 132 -4.77 3.60 -8.65
N ASP A 133 -5.76 3.52 -9.54
CA ASP A 133 -5.65 3.95 -10.93
C ASP A 133 -5.44 5.48 -11.03
N ASP A 134 -6.10 6.27 -10.19
CA ASP A 134 -5.93 7.72 -10.10
C ASP A 134 -4.52 8.12 -9.61
N ILE A 135 -4.03 7.52 -8.52
CA ILE A 135 -2.67 7.76 -8.02
C ILE A 135 -1.64 7.40 -9.09
N LYS A 136 -1.81 6.23 -9.73
CA LYS A 136 -0.93 5.76 -10.79
C LYS A 136 -0.87 6.74 -11.94
N GLU A 137 -2.03 7.20 -12.40
CA GLU A 137 -2.13 8.17 -13.50
C GLU A 137 -1.49 9.51 -13.15
N ARG A 138 -1.68 10.03 -11.93
CA ARG A 138 -1.07 11.30 -11.50
C ARG A 138 0.45 11.20 -11.46
N ILE A 139 1.00 10.13 -10.90
CA ILE A 139 2.46 9.90 -10.87
C ILE A 139 3.00 9.73 -12.30
N ALA A 140 2.34 8.93 -13.14
CA ALA A 140 2.78 8.67 -14.50
C ALA A 140 2.80 9.91 -15.41
N ARG A 141 2.05 10.96 -15.05
CA ARG A 141 2.04 12.26 -15.74
C ARG A 141 3.14 13.21 -15.28
N ASP A 142 3.81 12.91 -14.17
CA ASP A 142 4.91 13.74 -13.67
C ASP A 142 6.14 13.62 -14.58
N PRO A 143 6.68 14.73 -15.13
CA PRO A 143 7.85 14.69 -16.00
C PRO A 143 9.09 14.06 -15.35
N ASP A 144 9.27 14.26 -14.05
CA ASP A 144 10.42 13.72 -13.32
C ASP A 144 10.25 12.20 -13.15
N PHE A 145 9.02 11.70 -13.00
CA PHE A 145 8.75 10.26 -13.00
C PHE A 145 9.07 9.61 -14.35
N LEU A 146 8.71 10.23 -15.47
CA LEU A 146 9.02 9.72 -16.81
C LEU A 146 10.52 9.58 -17.07
N SER A 147 11.34 10.40 -16.40
CA SER A 147 12.81 10.33 -16.47
C SER A 147 13.43 9.38 -15.45
N SER A 148 12.63 8.84 -14.53
CA SER A 148 13.08 7.94 -13.48
C SER A 148 13.41 6.53 -14.02
N GLN A 149 14.01 5.69 -13.18
CA GLN A 149 14.25 4.27 -13.48
C GLN A 149 13.25 3.34 -12.78
N ILE A 150 12.16 3.90 -12.26
CA ILE A 150 11.14 3.17 -11.51
C ILE A 150 10.20 2.49 -12.51
N ASP A 151 10.03 1.18 -12.38
CA ASP A 151 9.15 0.43 -13.27
C ASP A 151 7.69 0.41 -12.79
N ASP A 152 6.79 -0.04 -13.68
CA ASP A 152 5.34 -0.09 -13.42
C ASP A 152 4.97 -1.03 -12.26
N LEU A 153 5.75 -2.10 -12.06
CA LEU A 153 5.53 -3.05 -10.98
C LEU A 153 5.94 -2.46 -9.63
N GLU A 154 7.02 -1.70 -9.58
CA GLU A 154 7.43 -0.93 -8.40
C GLU A 154 6.39 0.12 -8.03
N LEU A 155 5.87 0.83 -9.03
CA LEU A 155 4.78 1.79 -8.85
C LEU A 155 3.52 1.12 -8.28
N ASP A 156 3.06 0.01 -8.86
CA ASP A 156 1.88 -0.73 -8.37
C ASP A 156 2.09 -1.23 -6.93
N LYS A 157 3.26 -1.81 -6.63
CA LYS A 157 3.61 -2.25 -5.27
C LYS A 157 3.56 -1.10 -4.27
N PHE A 158 4.03 0.08 -4.68
CA PHE A 158 4.05 1.26 -3.84
C PHE A 158 2.63 1.74 -3.55
N ILE A 159 1.80 1.85 -4.59
CA ILE A 159 0.42 2.30 -4.45
C ILE A 159 -0.38 1.34 -3.56
N ILE A 160 -0.21 0.03 -3.71
CA ILE A 160 -0.87 -0.95 -2.82
C ILE A 160 -0.42 -0.77 -1.37
N ALA A 161 0.87 -0.58 -1.11
CA ALA A 161 1.38 -0.31 0.24
C ALA A 161 0.84 1.01 0.81
N LEU A 162 0.71 2.04 -0.04
CA LEU A 162 0.20 3.35 0.31
C LEU A 162 -1.29 3.30 0.70
N LEU A 163 -2.09 2.57 -0.07
CA LEU A 163 -3.49 2.31 0.26
C LEU A 163 -3.61 1.51 1.56
N GLN A 164 -2.75 0.49 1.77
CA GLN A 164 -2.73 -0.26 3.03
C GLN A 164 -2.46 0.67 4.23
N TYR A 165 -1.47 1.55 4.10
CA TYR A 165 -1.16 2.55 5.12
C TYR A 165 -2.36 3.47 5.40
N GLY A 166 -3.00 4.02 4.37
CA GLY A 166 -4.20 4.84 4.54
C GLY A 166 -5.36 4.10 5.23
N VAL A 167 -5.55 2.81 4.96
CA VAL A 167 -6.60 2.01 5.63
C VAL A 167 -6.25 1.81 7.11
N MET A 168 -5.00 1.49 7.42
CA MET A 168 -4.51 1.22 8.78
C MET A 168 -4.51 2.45 9.68
N GLU A 169 -4.12 3.61 9.15
CA GLU A 169 -4.16 4.91 9.85
C GLU A 169 -5.57 5.51 9.91
N CYS A 170 -6.57 4.78 9.44
CA CYS A 170 -7.99 5.17 9.42
C CYS A 170 -8.36 6.40 8.59
N GLN A 171 -7.59 6.65 7.53
CA GLN A 171 -7.77 7.83 6.68
C GLN A 171 -8.64 7.57 5.46
N ILE A 172 -8.74 6.31 5.06
CA ILE A 172 -9.59 5.86 3.96
C ILE A 172 -10.36 4.62 4.39
N LEU A 173 -11.53 4.41 3.77
CA LEU A 173 -12.54 3.44 4.18
C LEU A 173 -13.12 3.71 5.59
N LEU A 174 -14.41 3.48 5.76
CA LEU A 174 -15.11 3.77 7.01
C LEU A 174 -14.65 2.85 8.15
N ASN A 175 -14.56 3.43 9.34
CA ASN A 175 -14.19 2.71 10.54
C ASN A 175 -15.42 2.08 11.22
N PRO A 176 -15.54 0.75 11.26
CA PRO A 176 -16.71 0.10 11.86
C PRO A 176 -16.89 0.40 13.35
N ASN A 177 -15.81 0.70 14.08
CA ASN A 177 -15.89 1.01 15.52
C ASN A 177 -16.65 2.30 15.80
N ILE A 178 -16.66 3.24 14.85
CA ILE A 178 -17.36 4.53 14.95
C ILE A 178 -18.76 4.39 14.34
N TYR A 179 -18.83 3.85 13.12
CA TYR A 179 -20.09 3.74 12.39
C TYR A 179 -21.14 2.85 13.09
N MET A 180 -20.70 1.79 13.80
CA MET A 180 -21.61 0.97 14.61
C MET A 180 -21.95 1.60 15.98
N GLY A 181 -21.16 2.55 16.46
CA GLY A 181 -21.44 3.30 17.69
C GLY A 181 -22.67 4.19 17.54
N ASP A 182 -22.80 4.88 16.41
CA ASP A 182 -23.89 5.82 16.15
C ASP A 182 -25.25 5.12 15.91
N ASN A 183 -25.24 3.90 15.38
CA ASN A 183 -26.45 3.10 15.14
C ASN A 183 -27.06 2.50 16.43
N ASN A 184 -26.37 2.56 17.57
CA ASN A 184 -26.85 2.04 18.85
C ASN A 184 -27.46 3.11 19.78
N VAL A 185 -27.60 4.36 19.31
CA VAL A 185 -28.12 5.48 20.13
C VAL A 185 -29.63 5.75 19.87
N THR A 186 -30.30 4.94 19.05
CA THR A 186 -31.75 5.05 18.82
C THR A 186 -32.46 3.72 19.06
N THR A 187 -32.75 3.43 20.33
CA THR A 187 -33.88 2.59 20.77
C THR A 187 -34.56 3.23 21.96
#